data_AF-A0A3D5UKS5-F1
#
_entry.id   AF-A0A3D5UKS5-F1
#
_cell.length_a   1.000
_cell.length_b   1.000
_cell.length_c   1.000
_cell.angle_alpha   90.00
_cell.angle_beta   90.00
_cell.angle_gamma   90.00
#
_symmetry.space_group_name_H-M   'P 1'
#
loop_
_entity.id
_entity.type
_entity.pdbx_description
1 polymer ?
#
loop_
_entity_poly.entity_id
_entity_poly.type
_entity_poly.pdbx_seq_one_letter_code
_entity_poly.pdbx_strand_id
1 'polypeptide(L)'
;VMDDRLLSILQTMRHEVGAPIYIHSGLRCASHNADVKGSTYSMHLIGKAADISSDIPIARLKSIAKKHNVNGGLGLNYSSFVHLDTGRRRSW
;
A
#
# COMPACT_ATOMS: atom_id res chain seq x y z
N VAL A 1 -5.20 -6.11 -14.27
CA VAL A 1 -3.79 -6.54 -14.08
C VAL A 1 -3.17 -5.67 -13.01
N MET A 2 -2.34 -6.21 -12.13
CA MET A 2 -1.64 -5.45 -11.08
C MET A 2 -0.43 -4.72 -11.65
N ASP A 3 -0.07 -3.59 -11.04
CA ASP A 3 1.07 -2.76 -11.44
C ASP A 3 2.41 -3.39 -11.04
N ASP A 4 3.29 -3.64 -12.01
CA ASP A 4 4.60 -4.29 -11.77
C ASP A 4 5.51 -3.48 -10.83
N ARG A 5 5.37 -2.15 -10.87
CA ARG A 5 6.12 -1.25 -9.97
C ARG A 5 5.64 -1.43 -8.53
N LEU A 6 4.34 -1.58 -8.29
CA LEU A 6 3.80 -1.90 -6.96
C LEU A 6 4.36 -3.24 -6.46
N LEU A 7 4.35 -4.28 -7.31
CA LEU A 7 4.88 -5.60 -6.95
C LEU A 7 6.38 -5.54 -6.60
N SER A 8 7.16 -4.78 -7.37
CA SER A 8 8.60 -4.59 -7.13
C SER A 8 8.88 -3.87 -5.80
N ILE A 9 8.08 -2.86 -5.47
CA ILE A 9 8.18 -2.15 -4.18
C ILE A 9 7.85 -3.10 -3.03
N LEU A 10 6.75 -3.86 -3.13
CA LEU A 10 6.34 -4.81 -2.10
C LEU A 10 7.40 -5.88 -1.85
N GLN A 11 8.01 -6.42 -2.91
CA GLN A 11 9.08 -7.41 -2.77
C GLN A 11 10.33 -6.81 -2.11
N THR A 12 10.72 -5.59 -2.50
CA THR A 12 11.86 -4.89 -1.90
C THR A 12 11.62 -4.61 -0.42
N MET A 13 10.41 -4.16 -0.06
CA MET A 13 10.01 -3.96 1.33
C MET A 13 10.05 -5.28 2.10
N ARG A 14 9.54 -6.38 1.53
CA ARG A 14 9.56 -7.70 2.17
C ARG A 14 10.98 -8.15 2.53
N HIS A 15 11.94 -7.92 1.64
CA HIS A 15 13.36 -8.23 1.91
C HIS A 15 13.90 -7.44 3.11
N GLU A 16 13.62 -6.14 3.22
CA GLU A 16 14.11 -5.31 4.34
C GLU A 16 13.34 -5.55 5.65
N VAL A 17 12.06 -5.86 5.56
CA VAL A 17 11.23 -6.24 6.71
C VAL A 17 11.77 -7.53 7.34
N GLY A 18 12.21 -8.49 6.52
CA GLY A 18 12.71 -9.80 6.98
C GLY A 18 11.62 -10.72 7.52
N ALA A 19 10.36 -10.41 7.26
CA ALA A 19 9.17 -11.15 7.67
C ALA A 19 8.09 -11.07 6.56
N PRO A 20 7.01 -11.86 6.63
CA PRO A 20 5.92 -11.76 5.67
C PRO A 20 5.31 -10.36 5.59
N ILE A 21 4.92 -9.95 4.39
CA ILE A 21 4.03 -8.81 4.16
C ILE A 21 2.65 -9.38 3.82
N TYR A 22 1.65 -9.06 4.62
CA TYR A 22 0.26 -9.45 4.41
C TYR A 22 -0.43 -8.37 3.57
N ILE A 23 -1.08 -8.77 2.49
CA ILE A 23 -1.87 -7.87 1.63
C ILE A 23 -3.35 -8.05 1.98
N HIS A 24 -3.96 -7.03 2.58
CA HIS A 24 -5.37 -7.05 2.95
C HIS A 24 -6.26 -6.60 1.80
N SER A 25 -5.74 -5.72 0.94
CA SER A 25 -6.47 -5.18 -0.20
C SER A 25 -5.51 -4.81 -1.32
N GLY A 26 -5.83 -5.23 -2.55
CA GLY A 26 -5.08 -4.91 -3.78
C GLY A 26 -5.99 -4.24 -4.81
N LEU A 27 -6.27 -4.90 -5.93
CA LEU A 27 -7.27 -4.43 -6.89
C LEU A 27 -8.69 -4.48 -6.29
N ARG A 28 -9.46 -3.39 -6.41
CA ARG A 28 -10.88 -3.33 -6.01
C ARG A 28 -11.77 -3.11 -7.22
N CYS A 29 -12.96 -3.71 -7.21
CA CYS A 29 -14.04 -3.30 -8.10
C CYS A 29 -14.71 -2.01 -7.59
N ALA A 30 -15.48 -1.35 -8.44
CA ALA A 30 -16.17 -0.10 -8.11
C ALA A 30 -17.13 -0.24 -6.93
N SER A 31 -17.91 -1.33 -6.88
CA SER A 31 -18.85 -1.61 -5.78
C SER A 31 -18.13 -1.73 -4.45
N HIS A 32 -17.12 -2.61 -4.36
CA HIS A 32 -16.37 -2.78 -3.12
C HIS A 32 -15.63 -1.51 -2.69
N ASN A 33 -15.08 -0.72 -3.63
CA ASN A 33 -14.48 0.57 -3.29
C ASN A 33 -15.51 1.55 -2.71
N ALA A 34 -16.74 1.58 -3.22
CA ALA A 34 -17.82 2.39 -2.67
C ALA A 34 -18.26 1.91 -1.28
N ASP A 35 -18.37 0.59 -1.07
CA ASP A 35 -18.77 0.00 0.22
C ASP A 35 -17.82 0.40 1.36
N VAL A 36 -16.51 0.45 1.07
CA VAL A 36 -15.49 0.89 2.03
C VAL A 36 -15.28 2.41 2.04
N LYS A 37 -16.15 3.18 1.37
CA LYS A 37 -16.08 4.64 1.23
C LYS A 37 -14.74 5.13 0.67
N GLY A 38 -14.16 4.35 -0.24
CA GLY A 38 -12.94 4.69 -0.95
C GLY A 38 -13.12 5.87 -1.89
N SER A 39 -12.02 6.58 -2.17
CA SER A 39 -12.01 7.69 -3.11
C SER A 39 -12.47 7.26 -4.51
N THR A 40 -13.20 8.14 -5.21
CA THR A 40 -13.60 7.94 -6.61
C THR A 40 -12.41 7.75 -7.54
N TYR A 41 -11.24 8.32 -7.19
CA TYR A 41 -9.99 8.19 -7.94
C TYR A 41 -8.98 7.27 -7.22
N SER A 42 -9.48 6.29 -6.47
CA SER A 42 -8.66 5.34 -5.72
C SER A 42 -7.73 4.54 -6.65
N MET A 43 -6.45 4.47 -6.30
CA MET A 43 -5.46 3.67 -7.03
C MET A 43 -5.73 2.16 -6.92
N HIS A 44 -6.53 1.73 -5.94
CA HIS A 44 -7.02 0.35 -5.86
C HIS A 44 -7.90 -0.03 -7.06
N LEU A 45 -8.65 0.91 -7.65
CA LEU A 45 -9.54 0.63 -8.79
C LEU A 45 -8.78 0.25 -10.06
N ILE A 46 -7.50 0.62 -10.13
CA ILE A 46 -6.65 0.43 -11.31
C ILE A 46 -5.43 -0.46 -11.01
N GLY A 47 -5.47 -1.22 -9.90
CA GLY A 47 -4.42 -2.19 -9.56
C GLY A 47 -3.08 -1.56 -9.19
N LYS A 48 -3.09 -0.31 -8.74
CA LYS A 48 -1.90 0.49 -8.38
C LYS A 48 -1.73 0.76 -6.90
N ALA A 49 -2.54 0.11 -6.05
CA ALA A 49 -2.44 0.25 -4.61
C ALA A 49 -2.50 -1.09 -3.86
N ALA A 50 -1.91 -1.10 -2.68
CA ALA A 50 -2.03 -2.17 -1.71
C ALA A 50 -2.13 -1.62 -0.27
N ASP A 51 -3.01 -2.22 0.52
CA ASP A 51 -3.06 -2.04 1.97
C ASP A 51 -2.35 -3.22 2.63
N ILE A 52 -1.30 -2.94 3.41
CA ILE A 52 -0.40 -3.99 3.91
C ILE A 52 -0.16 -3.93 5.42
N SER A 53 0.13 -5.08 6.02
CA SER A 53 0.68 -5.20 7.36
C SER A 53 1.83 -6.21 7.40
N SER A 54 2.50 -6.33 8.54
CA SER A 54 3.54 -7.31 8.81
C SER A 54 3.64 -7.56 10.32
N ASP A 55 4.38 -8.59 10.72
CA ASP A 55 4.59 -8.95 12.13
C ASP A 55 5.55 -7.99 12.86
N ILE A 56 6.18 -7.07 12.13
CA ILE A 56 7.00 -6.01 12.73
C ILE A 56 6.14 -4.84 13.25
N PRO A 57 6.66 -4.03 14.20
CA PRO A 57 5.94 -2.86 14.68
C PRO A 57 5.52 -1.91 13.55
N ILE A 58 4.28 -1.43 13.58
CA ILE A 58 3.71 -0.58 12.52
C ILE A 58 4.55 0.68 12.25
N ALA A 59 5.19 1.25 13.28
CA ALA A 59 6.09 2.39 13.13
C ALA A 59 7.30 2.06 12.25
N ARG A 60 7.87 0.85 12.41
CA ARG A 60 8.98 0.37 11.57
C ARG A 60 8.49 0.10 10.14
N LEU A 61 7.32 -0.51 9.96
CA LEU A 61 6.74 -0.72 8.64
C LEU A 61 6.50 0.61 7.89
N LYS A 62 5.98 1.63 8.59
CA LYS A 62 5.81 2.99 8.06
C LYS A 62 7.14 3.62 7.63
N SER A 63 8.21 3.42 8.40
CA SER A 63 9.56 3.89 8.05
C SER A 63 10.08 3.24 6.77
N ILE A 64 9.96 1.92 6.66
CA ILE A 64 10.36 1.15 5.47
C ILE A 64 9.52 1.57 4.25
N ALA A 65 8.22 1.77 4.41
CA ALA A 65 7.33 2.24 3.35
C ALA A 65 7.75 3.64 2.82
N LYS A 66 8.10 4.58 3.70
CA LYS A 66 8.63 5.90 3.31
C LYS A 66 9.94 5.80 2.53
N LYS A 67 10.82 4.88 2.92
CA LYS A 67 12.12 4.66 2.30
C LYS A 67 11.99 4.11 0.87
N HIS A 68 11.06 3.18 0.63
CA HIS A 68 10.95 2.48 -0.66
C HIS A 68 9.90 3.07 -1.61
N ASN A 69 8.79 3.62 -1.11
CA ASN A 69 7.75 4.19 -1.96
C ASN A 69 7.90 5.71 -2.15
N VAL A 70 9.10 6.17 -2.49
CA VAL A 70 9.44 7.61 -2.52
C VAL A 70 8.61 8.44 -3.50
N ASN A 71 8.16 7.86 -4.60
CA ASN A 71 7.42 8.60 -5.63
C ASN A 71 5.91 8.34 -5.60
N GLY A 72 5.44 7.47 -4.70
CA GLY A 72 4.06 7.01 -4.63
C GLY A 72 3.23 7.67 -3.52
N GLY A 73 1.96 7.27 -3.42
CA GLY A 73 1.11 7.64 -2.31
C GLY A 73 1.31 6.75 -1.08
N LEU A 74 1.25 7.36 0.10
CA LEU A 74 1.41 6.68 1.39
C LEU A 74 0.30 7.10 2.37
N GLY A 75 -0.55 6.16 2.77
CA GLY A 75 -1.48 6.35 3.89
C GLY A 75 -0.88 5.79 5.18
N LEU A 76 -0.55 6.69 6.10
CA LEU A 76 0.22 6.43 7.32
C LEU A 76 -0.56 6.76 8.60
N ASN A 77 -1.76 7.33 8.48
CA ASN A 77 -2.65 7.62 9.62
C ASN A 77 -3.33 6.36 10.19
N TYR A 78 -3.32 5.23 9.50
CA TYR A 78 -3.89 3.96 9.99
C TYR A 78 -3.03 3.33 11.10
N SER A 79 -3.69 2.72 12.08
CA SER A 79 -3.02 2.04 13.21
C SER A 79 -2.66 0.59 12.91
N SER A 80 -3.39 -0.08 12.01
CA SER A 80 -3.27 -1.52 11.75
C SER A 80 -2.59 -1.89 10.43
N PHE A 81 -2.50 -0.96 9.47
CA PHE A 81 -1.91 -1.20 8.16
C PHE A 81 -1.22 0.05 7.60
N VAL A 82 -0.53 -0.12 6.48
CA VAL A 82 0.03 0.97 5.67
C VAL A 82 -0.57 0.87 4.28
N HIS A 83 -1.10 1.99 3.77
CA HIS A 83 -1.52 2.10 2.38
C HIS A 83 -0.32 2.54 1.51
N LEU A 84 -0.11 1.86 0.39
CA LEU A 84 0.86 2.22 -0.63
C LEU A 84 0.16 2.29 -1.99
N ASP A 85 0.52 3.30 -2.80
CA ASP A 85 0.16 3.30 -4.21
C ASP A 85 1.28 3.89 -5.09
N THR A 86 1.25 3.57 -6.39
CA THR A 86 2.25 4.03 -7.39
C THR A 86 1.83 5.28 -8.17
N GLY A 87 0.79 5.99 -7.70
CA GLY A 87 0.35 7.28 -8.24
C GLY A 87 1.29 8.44 -7.88
N ARG A 88 0.77 9.67 -7.91
CA ARG A 88 1.57 10.88 -7.57
C ARG A 88 2.00 10.85 -6.11
N ARG A 89 3.24 11.30 -5.85
CA ARG A 89 3.78 11.43 -4.49
C ARG A 89 2.84 12.25 -3.60
N ARG A 90 2.38 11.63 -2.52
CA ARG A 90 1.52 12.23 -1.49
C ARG A 90 1.56 11.38 -0.23
N SER A 91 1.30 11.98 0.92
CA SER A 91 1.19 11.23 2.17
C SER A 91 0.09 11.81 3.05
N TRP A 92 -0.63 10.94 3.75
CA TRP A 92 -1.70 11.33 4.67
C TRP A 92 -1.73 10.42 5.91
#